data_AF-A0A957JFM4-F1
#
_entry.id   AF-A0A957JFM4-F1
#
_cell.length_a   1.000
_cell.length_b   1.000
_cell.length_c   1.000
_cell.angle_alpha   90.00
_cell.angle_beta   90.00
_cell.angle_gamma   90.00
#
_symmetry.space_group_name_H-M   'P 1'
#
loop_
_entity.id
_entity.type
_entity.pdbx_description
1 polymer ?
#
loop_
_entity_poly.entity_id
_entity_poly.type
_entity_poly.pdbx_seq_one_letter_code
_entity_poly.pdbx_strand_id
1 'polypeptide(L)'
;AFPLPVIFSFFPLAWLSYAWAQALWIVIIIWLACAAQLMLLSLARWRLTPGTVLAVLLLTLVFYPITRTIFLGQFTVHVLFFLVLGLWLRRHGYQLAAGITLSLATLKPQLLVLLLPWLGLWFLYRREWRTLAGLLGGGVVQLLLSLLLLPSWPLDFVRGLGEYADRAGGRNLLQILLGWLPAGLQSPTVTLASLLLLLLFLYQIRQPALALLRREPPAATEPEQLFWQGIFWAIVVTALVPFQTGTTNQTLLLIPFMMWGGALVRAGKGYLFWLASFGLAVGLWLLFRVTLRGAAESELMFLPLPLLAAAGLVFWQRTVAR
;
A
#
# COMPACT_ATOMS: atom_id res chain seq x y z
N ALA A 1 -5.39 17.47 -4.42
CA ALA A 1 -4.32 17.67 -5.40
C ALA A 1 -3.61 16.34 -5.63
N PHE A 2 -3.30 15.99 -6.87
CA PHE A 2 -2.41 14.87 -7.21
C PHE A 2 -1.04 15.43 -7.60
N PRO A 3 0.06 14.71 -7.33
CA PRO A 3 1.37 15.13 -7.81
C PRO A 3 1.40 15.06 -9.34
N LEU A 4 2.07 16.03 -9.98
CA LEU A 4 2.07 16.14 -11.44
C LEU A 4 2.56 14.89 -12.20
N PRO A 5 3.52 14.07 -11.70
CA PRO A 5 3.94 12.84 -12.39
C PRO A 5 2.80 11.88 -12.78
N VAL A 6 1.62 11.96 -12.15
CA VAL A 6 0.42 11.21 -12.56
C VAL A 6 0.02 11.47 -14.02
N ILE A 7 0.30 12.66 -14.56
CA ILE A 7 -0.06 13.02 -15.94
C ILE A 7 0.55 12.07 -16.96
N PHE A 8 1.75 11.53 -16.71
CA PHE A 8 2.42 10.60 -17.60
C PHE A 8 1.67 9.28 -17.76
N SER A 9 0.83 8.90 -16.79
CA SER A 9 -0.02 7.72 -16.89
C SER A 9 -1.23 7.93 -17.81
N PHE A 10 -1.70 9.18 -17.96
CA PHE A 10 -2.82 9.52 -18.82
C PHE A 10 -2.43 10.06 -20.18
N PHE A 11 -1.21 10.56 -20.33
CA PHE A 11 -0.75 11.17 -21.56
C PHE A 11 -1.06 10.31 -22.80
N PRO A 12 -0.82 8.98 -22.80
CA PRO A 12 -1.21 8.09 -23.90
C PRO A 12 -2.71 8.08 -24.26
N LEU A 13 -3.58 8.37 -23.29
CA LEU A 13 -5.03 8.33 -23.43
C LEU A 13 -5.63 9.68 -23.84
N ALA A 14 -4.86 10.77 -23.78
CA ALA A 14 -5.34 12.12 -24.03
C ALA A 14 -5.82 12.35 -25.47
N TRP A 15 -5.37 11.53 -26.42
CA TRP A 15 -5.73 11.60 -27.84
C TRP A 15 -6.95 10.76 -28.22
N LEU A 16 -7.56 10.07 -27.26
CA LEU A 16 -8.71 9.20 -27.49
C LEU A 16 -10.01 9.91 -27.11
N SER A 17 -11.13 9.43 -27.66
CA SER A 17 -12.44 9.85 -27.16
C SER A 17 -12.60 9.40 -25.70
N TYR A 18 -13.39 10.14 -24.92
CA TYR A 18 -13.60 9.84 -23.51
C TYR A 18 -14.02 8.38 -23.26
N ALA A 19 -14.92 7.84 -24.08
CA ALA A 19 -15.37 6.46 -23.96
C ALA A 19 -14.23 5.45 -24.12
N TRP A 20 -13.35 5.65 -25.11
CA TRP A 20 -12.17 4.79 -25.32
C TRP A 20 -11.14 4.96 -24.22
N ALA A 21 -10.86 6.20 -23.81
CA ALA A 21 -9.93 6.49 -22.71
C ALA A 21 -10.40 5.82 -21.41
N GLN A 22 -11.68 5.92 -21.08
CA GLN A 22 -12.27 5.28 -19.90
C GLN A 22 -12.21 3.75 -19.97
N ALA A 23 -12.60 3.16 -21.12
CA ALA A 23 -12.58 1.71 -21.30
C ALA A 23 -11.16 1.14 -21.16
N LEU A 24 -10.18 1.77 -21.84
CA LEU A 24 -8.78 1.36 -21.74
C LEU A 24 -8.23 1.54 -20.32
N TRP A 25 -8.56 2.65 -19.65
CA TRP A 25 -8.12 2.90 -18.28
C TRP A 25 -8.60 1.82 -17.31
N ILE A 26 -9.88 1.42 -17.41
CA ILE A 26 -10.44 0.34 -16.59
C ILE A 26 -9.73 -0.98 -16.87
N VAL A 27 -9.51 -1.32 -18.15
CA VAL A 27 -8.78 -2.53 -18.55
C VAL A 27 -7.36 -2.52 -18.00
N ILE A 28 -6.64 -1.40 -18.10
CA ILE A 28 -5.30 -1.24 -17.53
C ILE A 28 -5.32 -1.52 -16.02
N ILE A 29 -6.24 -0.91 -15.26
CA ILE A 29 -6.33 -1.14 -13.81
C ILE A 29 -6.56 -2.62 -13.49
N ILE A 30 -7.46 -3.30 -14.22
CA ILE A 30 -7.72 -4.74 -14.02
C ILE A 30 -6.45 -5.55 -14.25
N TRP A 31 -5.73 -5.32 -15.36
CA TRP A 31 -4.50 -6.03 -15.65
C TRP A 31 -3.40 -5.76 -14.64
N LEU A 32 -3.24 -4.52 -14.17
CA LEU A 32 -2.28 -4.16 -13.13
C LEU A 32 -2.61 -4.85 -11.80
N ALA A 33 -3.88 -4.92 -11.43
CA ALA A 33 -4.32 -5.62 -10.22
C ALA A 33 -4.02 -7.13 -10.30
N CYS A 34 -4.33 -7.76 -11.43
CA CYS A 34 -4.02 -9.17 -11.68
C CYS A 34 -2.50 -9.42 -11.68
N ALA A 35 -1.71 -8.59 -12.36
CA ALA A 35 -0.26 -8.73 -12.40
C ALA A 35 0.38 -8.56 -11.02
N ALA A 36 -0.05 -7.55 -10.25
CA ALA A 36 0.35 -7.37 -8.85
C ALA A 36 0.04 -8.63 -8.03
N GLN A 37 -1.13 -9.21 -8.22
CA GLN A 37 -1.55 -10.41 -7.51
C GLN A 37 -0.68 -11.63 -7.83
N LEU A 38 -0.34 -11.86 -9.10
CA LEU A 38 0.54 -12.97 -9.51
C LEU A 38 1.94 -12.82 -8.92
N MET A 39 2.49 -11.60 -8.93
CA MET A 39 3.77 -11.31 -8.29
C MET A 39 3.71 -11.48 -6.77
N LEU A 40 2.59 -11.13 -6.12
CA LEU A 40 2.38 -11.39 -4.70
C LEU A 40 2.34 -12.88 -4.38
N LEU A 41 1.73 -13.72 -5.23
CA LEU A 41 1.77 -15.18 -5.04
C LEU A 41 3.21 -15.71 -5.08
N SER A 42 4.00 -15.22 -6.04
CA SER A 42 5.43 -15.54 -6.15
C SER A 42 6.22 -15.10 -4.91
N LEU A 43 6.03 -13.86 -4.47
CA LEU A 43 6.68 -13.30 -3.27
C LEU A 43 6.27 -14.05 -1.99
N ALA A 44 5.01 -14.44 -1.89
CA ALA A 44 4.47 -15.22 -0.79
C ALA A 44 4.92 -16.69 -0.83
N ARG A 45 5.71 -17.12 -1.83
CA ARG A 45 6.15 -18.50 -2.06
C ARG A 45 4.98 -19.49 -2.07
N TRP A 46 3.85 -19.06 -2.64
CA TRP A 46 2.66 -19.90 -2.73
C TRP A 46 2.73 -20.76 -4.00
N ARG A 47 2.36 -22.04 -3.90
CA ARG A 47 2.34 -22.97 -5.04
C ARG A 47 1.34 -22.49 -6.11
N LEU A 48 1.86 -22.20 -7.30
CA LEU A 48 1.07 -21.75 -8.45
C LEU A 48 0.40 -22.94 -9.13
N THR A 49 -0.77 -23.35 -8.63
CA THR A 49 -1.66 -24.25 -9.39
C THR A 49 -2.66 -23.41 -10.19
N PRO A 50 -3.12 -23.85 -11.37
CA PRO A 50 -4.11 -23.11 -12.14
C PRO A 50 -5.37 -22.74 -11.33
N GLY A 51 -5.85 -23.66 -10.49
CA GLY A 51 -6.98 -23.42 -9.61
C GLY A 51 -6.72 -22.37 -8.54
N THR A 52 -5.54 -22.39 -7.88
CA THR A 52 -5.15 -21.36 -6.91
C THR A 52 -5.01 -19.99 -7.58
N VAL A 53 -4.38 -19.93 -8.76
CA VAL A 53 -4.22 -18.70 -9.53
C VAL A 53 -5.58 -18.12 -9.89
N LEU A 54 -6.48 -18.92 -10.47
CA LEU A 54 -7.82 -18.46 -10.83
C LEU A 54 -8.59 -17.97 -9.60
N ALA A 55 -8.60 -18.74 -8.52
CA ALA A 55 -9.33 -18.39 -7.30
C ALA A 55 -8.80 -17.09 -6.67
N VAL A 56 -7.49 -16.89 -6.63
CA VAL A 56 -6.89 -15.67 -6.09
C VAL A 56 -7.12 -14.47 -7.01
N LEU A 57 -7.06 -14.64 -8.34
CA LEU A 57 -7.39 -13.56 -9.27
C LEU A 57 -8.85 -13.12 -9.14
N LEU A 58 -9.79 -14.08 -9.08
CA LEU A 58 -11.20 -13.79 -8.83
C LEU A 58 -11.39 -13.07 -7.50
N LEU A 59 -10.73 -13.55 -6.43
CA LEU A 59 -10.73 -12.90 -5.13
C LEU A 59 -10.25 -11.45 -5.22
N THR A 60 -9.15 -11.18 -5.93
CA THR A 60 -8.63 -9.81 -6.11
C THR A 60 -9.64 -8.90 -6.81
N LEU A 61 -10.35 -9.40 -7.82
CA LEU A 61 -11.33 -8.61 -8.57
C LEU A 61 -12.61 -8.32 -7.77
N VAL A 62 -12.96 -9.18 -6.80
CA VAL A 62 -14.08 -8.94 -5.87
C VAL A 62 -13.66 -8.28 -4.56
N PHE A 63 -12.35 -8.12 -4.33
CA PHE A 63 -11.83 -7.48 -3.14
C PHE A 63 -12.20 -6.00 -3.14
N TYR A 64 -13.01 -5.59 -2.16
CA TYR A 64 -13.72 -4.32 -2.18
C TYR A 64 -12.85 -3.09 -2.54
N PRO A 65 -11.66 -2.86 -1.93
CA PRO A 65 -10.80 -1.74 -2.31
C PRO A 65 -10.34 -1.77 -3.77
N ILE A 66 -10.09 -2.95 -4.34
CA ILE A 66 -9.67 -3.12 -5.74
C ILE A 66 -10.84 -2.85 -6.67
N THR A 67 -12.02 -3.43 -6.40
CA THR A 67 -13.20 -3.17 -7.22
C THR A 67 -13.60 -1.70 -7.20
N ARG A 68 -13.56 -1.04 -6.02
CA ARG A 68 -13.78 0.40 -5.90
C ARG A 68 -12.75 1.20 -6.69
N THR A 69 -11.50 0.77 -6.67
CA THR A 69 -10.43 1.41 -7.45
C THR A 69 -10.69 1.31 -8.96
N ILE A 70 -11.17 0.16 -9.43
CA ILE A 70 -11.56 -0.06 -10.84
C ILE A 70 -12.73 0.86 -11.22
N PHE A 71 -13.82 0.85 -10.43
CA PHE A 71 -15.00 1.66 -10.74
C PHE A 71 -14.75 3.17 -10.66
N LEU A 72 -13.86 3.61 -9.77
CA LEU A 72 -13.51 5.02 -9.62
C LEU A 72 -12.31 5.44 -10.46
N GLY A 73 -11.69 4.53 -11.23
CA GLY A 73 -10.50 4.82 -12.02
C GLY A 73 -9.30 5.31 -11.21
N GLN A 74 -9.09 4.83 -9.99
CA GLN A 74 -8.09 5.36 -9.05
C GLN A 74 -6.67 4.78 -9.29
N PHE A 75 -5.61 5.55 -9.01
CA PHE A 75 -4.21 5.11 -9.18
C PHE A 75 -3.69 4.16 -8.10
N THR A 76 -4.49 3.83 -7.08
CA THR A 76 -3.99 3.05 -5.94
C THR A 76 -3.55 1.64 -6.36
N VAL A 77 -4.12 1.09 -7.43
CA VAL A 77 -3.65 -0.15 -8.07
C VAL A 77 -2.34 0.03 -8.84
N HIS A 78 -2.09 1.19 -9.46
CA HIS A 78 -0.79 1.48 -10.09
C HIS A 78 0.32 1.51 -9.04
N VAL A 79 0.06 2.17 -7.91
CA VAL A 79 0.98 2.22 -6.76
C VAL A 79 1.24 0.81 -6.21
N LEU A 80 0.19 0.00 -6.04
CA LEU A 80 0.32 -1.40 -5.64
C LEU A 80 1.18 -2.18 -6.63
N PHE A 81 0.90 -2.08 -7.92
CA PHE A 81 1.62 -2.78 -8.97
C PHE A 81 3.11 -2.42 -8.99
N PHE A 82 3.46 -1.13 -9.05
CA PHE A 82 4.86 -0.70 -9.08
C PHE A 82 5.61 -1.06 -7.80
N LEU A 83 4.95 -0.96 -6.64
CA LEU A 83 5.53 -1.41 -5.38
C LEU A 83 5.83 -2.91 -5.42
N VAL A 84 4.85 -3.74 -5.78
CA VAL A 84 5.01 -5.20 -5.83
C VAL A 84 6.02 -5.62 -6.90
N LEU A 85 5.99 -5.02 -8.09
CA LEU A 85 6.95 -5.27 -9.16
C LEU A 85 8.37 -4.89 -8.72
N GLY A 86 8.54 -3.77 -8.04
CA GLY A 86 9.84 -3.37 -7.49
C GLY A 86 10.37 -4.39 -6.47
N LEU A 87 9.52 -4.85 -5.54
CA LEU A 87 9.88 -5.90 -4.58
C LEU A 87 10.19 -7.24 -5.28
N TRP A 88 9.42 -7.60 -6.31
CA TRP A 88 9.61 -8.80 -7.11
C TRP A 88 10.92 -8.75 -7.89
N LEU A 89 11.22 -7.65 -8.58
CA LEU A 89 12.47 -7.43 -9.30
C LEU A 89 13.67 -7.50 -8.38
N ARG A 90 13.58 -6.88 -7.19
CA ARG A 90 14.64 -6.94 -6.17
C ARG A 90 14.93 -8.39 -5.78
N ARG A 91 13.88 -9.17 -5.49
CA ARG A 91 14.01 -10.59 -5.11
C ARG A 91 14.68 -11.43 -6.19
N HIS A 92 14.52 -11.06 -7.46
CA HIS A 92 15.12 -11.75 -8.61
C HIS A 92 16.47 -11.16 -9.05
N GLY A 93 17.05 -10.22 -8.29
CA GLY A 93 18.39 -9.67 -8.53
C GLY A 93 18.44 -8.45 -9.47
N TYR A 94 17.31 -7.98 -10.00
CA TYR A 94 17.24 -6.81 -10.88
C TYR A 94 17.25 -5.49 -10.09
N GLN A 95 18.33 -5.24 -9.36
CA GLN A 95 18.42 -4.15 -8.35
C GLN A 95 18.08 -2.75 -8.90
N LEU A 96 18.71 -2.33 -10.00
CA LEU A 96 18.48 -0.98 -10.54
C LEU A 96 17.03 -0.79 -11.02
N ALA A 97 16.51 -1.78 -11.77
CA ALA A 97 15.14 -1.77 -12.26
C ALA A 97 14.13 -1.80 -11.10
N ALA A 98 14.43 -2.55 -10.03
CA ALA A 98 13.62 -2.55 -8.82
C ALA A 98 13.51 -1.15 -8.22
N GLY A 99 14.64 -0.45 -8.07
CA GLY A 99 14.67 0.94 -7.59
C GLY A 99 13.84 1.88 -8.46
N ILE A 100 14.06 1.87 -9.78
CA ILE A 100 13.31 2.71 -10.73
C ILE A 100 11.82 2.43 -10.62
N THR A 101 11.42 1.17 -10.57
CA THR A 101 10.02 0.78 -10.44
C THR A 101 9.42 1.25 -9.12
N LEU A 102 10.14 1.13 -7.99
CA LEU A 102 9.68 1.64 -6.69
C LEU A 102 9.49 3.16 -6.72
N SER A 103 10.30 3.90 -7.50
CA SER A 103 10.10 5.34 -7.66
C SER A 103 8.77 5.66 -8.37
N LEU A 104 8.33 4.82 -9.31
CA LEU A 104 7.04 4.99 -10.01
C LEU A 104 5.84 4.72 -9.07
N ALA A 105 6.04 4.08 -7.93
CA ALA A 105 4.98 3.94 -6.94
C ALA A 105 4.63 5.27 -6.25
N THR A 106 5.47 6.31 -6.38
CA THR A 106 5.28 7.62 -5.72
C THR A 106 4.13 8.47 -6.28
N LEU A 107 3.37 7.96 -7.26
CA LEU A 107 2.16 8.60 -7.83
C LEU A 107 1.10 8.97 -6.76
N LYS A 108 1.05 8.25 -5.64
CA LYS A 108 0.31 8.66 -4.43
C LYS A 108 1.24 8.63 -3.22
N PRO A 109 1.99 9.71 -2.96
CA PRO A 109 3.06 9.70 -1.95
C PRO A 109 2.50 9.42 -0.54
N GLN A 110 1.25 9.82 -0.27
CA GLN A 110 0.56 9.55 0.98
C GLN A 110 0.48 8.05 1.33
N LEU A 111 0.38 7.15 0.34
CA LEU A 111 0.32 5.70 0.58
C LEU A 111 1.68 5.10 0.95
N LEU A 112 2.76 5.84 0.67
CA LEU A 112 4.13 5.36 0.78
C LEU A 112 4.95 6.17 1.80
N VAL A 113 4.31 7.07 2.54
CA VAL A 113 4.98 8.03 3.43
C VAL A 113 5.86 7.36 4.47
N LEU A 114 5.44 6.22 5.04
CA LEU A 114 6.28 5.42 5.94
C LEU A 114 7.05 4.32 5.22
N LEU A 115 6.53 3.84 4.09
CA LEU A 115 7.08 2.69 3.39
C LEU A 115 8.38 3.04 2.64
N LEU A 116 8.45 4.17 1.97
CA LEU A 116 9.66 4.59 1.25
C LEU A 116 10.83 4.90 2.20
N PRO A 117 10.64 5.62 3.34
CA PRO A 117 11.71 5.76 4.32
C PRO A 117 12.21 4.41 4.86
N TRP A 118 11.29 3.47 5.13
CA TRP A 118 11.68 2.12 5.53
C TRP A 118 12.51 1.41 4.46
N LEU A 119 12.05 1.40 3.20
CA LEU A 119 12.78 0.78 2.09
C LEU A 119 14.14 1.44 1.86
N GLY A 120 14.21 2.77 1.93
CA GLY A 120 15.47 3.52 1.82
C GLY A 120 16.44 3.17 2.94
N LEU A 121 15.97 3.16 4.19
CA LEU A 121 16.76 2.71 5.35
C LEU A 121 17.25 1.28 5.17
N TRP A 122 16.39 0.39 4.67
CA TRP A 122 16.73 -1.01 4.42
C TRP A 122 17.80 -1.16 3.34
N PHE A 123 17.64 -0.50 2.20
CA PHE A 123 18.63 -0.57 1.11
C PHE A 123 19.96 0.04 1.52
N LEU A 124 19.95 1.10 2.33
CA LEU A 124 21.16 1.67 2.92
C LEU A 124 21.84 0.67 3.87
N TYR A 125 21.08 0.07 4.78
CA TYR A 125 21.55 -0.97 5.71
C TYR A 125 22.15 -2.17 4.99
N ARG A 126 21.49 -2.67 3.93
CA ARG A 126 21.95 -3.80 3.11
C ARG A 126 22.99 -3.42 2.06
N ARG A 127 23.38 -2.13 1.97
CA ARG A 127 24.30 -1.60 0.95
C ARG A 127 23.87 -1.93 -0.49
N GLU A 128 22.56 -1.94 -0.73
CA GLU A 128 21.97 -2.18 -2.05
C GLU A 128 21.97 -0.89 -2.90
N TRP A 129 23.17 -0.37 -3.15
CA TRP A 129 23.38 0.93 -3.78
C TRP A 129 22.72 1.04 -5.15
N ARG A 130 22.65 -0.05 -5.92
CA ARG A 130 22.00 -0.04 -7.25
C ARG A 130 20.49 0.14 -7.12
N THR A 131 19.86 -0.51 -6.15
CA THR A 131 18.42 -0.33 -5.85
C THR A 131 18.16 1.08 -5.35
N LEU A 132 19.00 1.59 -4.43
CA LEU A 132 18.87 2.94 -3.91
C LEU A 132 19.08 4.01 -5.00
N ALA A 133 20.07 3.84 -5.86
CA ALA A 133 20.33 4.72 -7.00
C ALA A 133 19.17 4.70 -8.01
N GLY A 134 18.57 3.55 -8.27
CA GLY A 134 17.36 3.45 -9.11
C GLY A 134 16.17 4.17 -8.49
N LEU A 135 15.97 4.02 -7.17
CA LEU A 135 14.87 4.67 -6.44
C LEU A 135 15.02 6.20 -6.45
N LEU A 136 16.19 6.70 -6.08
CA LEU A 136 16.46 8.13 -6.04
C LEU A 136 16.53 8.73 -7.44
N GLY A 137 17.26 8.09 -8.36
CA GLY A 137 17.40 8.53 -9.75
C GLY A 137 16.07 8.56 -10.50
N GLY A 138 15.25 7.51 -10.36
CA GLY A 138 13.90 7.49 -10.95
C GLY A 138 12.98 8.57 -10.38
N GLY A 139 13.07 8.85 -9.07
CA GLY A 139 12.34 9.94 -8.44
C GLY A 139 12.80 11.32 -8.92
N VAL A 140 14.12 11.54 -9.06
CA VAL A 140 14.69 12.77 -9.62
C VAL A 140 14.23 12.97 -11.06
N VAL A 141 14.26 11.93 -11.90
CA VAL A 141 13.77 12.04 -13.28
C VAL A 141 12.29 12.42 -13.33
N GLN A 142 11.43 11.79 -12.52
CA GLN A 142 10.01 12.16 -12.45
C GLN A 142 9.80 13.60 -12.00
N LEU A 143 10.55 14.06 -11.00
CA LEU A 143 10.52 15.44 -10.52
C LEU A 143 10.95 16.41 -11.61
N LEU A 144 12.09 16.15 -12.29
CA LEU A 144 12.61 17.01 -13.34
C LEU A 144 11.67 17.07 -14.55
N LEU A 145 11.17 15.94 -15.03
CA LEU A 145 10.21 15.92 -16.13
C LEU A 145 8.93 16.70 -15.77
N SER A 146 8.47 16.60 -14.52
CA SER A 146 7.32 17.35 -14.05
C SER A 146 7.61 18.85 -13.93
N LEU A 147 8.80 19.22 -13.45
CA LEU A 147 9.25 20.62 -13.39
C LEU A 147 9.41 21.24 -14.77
N LEU A 148 9.88 20.48 -15.76
CA LEU A 148 9.97 20.93 -17.14
C LEU A 148 8.58 21.22 -17.74
N LEU A 149 7.56 20.43 -17.40
CA LEU A 149 6.19 20.65 -17.86
C LEU A 149 5.50 21.81 -17.13
N LEU A 150 5.67 21.91 -15.82
CA LEU A 150 5.05 22.96 -15.00
C LEU A 150 5.94 23.30 -13.80
N PRO A 151 6.85 24.28 -13.91
CA PRO A 151 7.83 24.58 -12.86
C PRO A 151 7.23 24.87 -11.47
N SER A 152 6.03 25.44 -11.41
CA SER A 152 5.34 25.79 -10.16
C SER A 152 4.66 24.60 -9.46
N TRP A 153 4.59 23.43 -10.12
CA TRP A 153 3.77 22.31 -9.65
C TRP A 153 4.03 21.88 -8.20
N PRO A 154 5.26 21.86 -7.64
CA PRO A 154 5.45 21.42 -6.27
C PRO A 154 4.79 22.37 -5.27
N LEU A 155 4.90 23.69 -5.50
CA LEU A 155 4.27 24.70 -4.65
C LEU A 155 2.75 24.67 -4.80
N ASP A 156 2.26 24.53 -6.03
CA ASP A 156 0.83 24.42 -6.32
C ASP A 156 0.23 23.15 -5.71
N PHE A 157 0.97 22.04 -5.75
CA PHE A 157 0.59 20.80 -5.09
C PHE A 157 0.47 21.00 -3.58
N VAL A 158 1.47 21.58 -2.93
CA VAL A 158 1.46 21.82 -1.48
C VAL A 158 0.32 22.75 -1.07
N ARG A 159 0.10 23.85 -1.80
CA ARG A 159 -1.03 24.76 -1.55
C ARG A 159 -2.38 24.04 -1.73
N GLY A 160 -2.49 23.22 -2.76
CA GLY A 160 -3.69 22.44 -3.06
C GLY A 160 -3.93 21.24 -2.13
N LEU A 161 -2.99 20.88 -1.24
CA LEU A 161 -3.19 19.79 -0.28
C LEU A 161 -4.23 20.17 0.78
N GLY A 162 -4.17 21.40 1.31
CA GLY A 162 -5.12 21.89 2.32
C GLY A 162 -6.54 21.93 1.79
N GLU A 163 -6.75 22.63 0.68
CA GLU A 163 -8.08 22.70 0.04
C GLU A 163 -8.62 21.33 -0.35
N TYR A 164 -7.75 20.41 -0.78
CA TYR A 164 -8.17 19.06 -1.12
C TYR A 164 -8.54 18.25 0.12
N ALA A 165 -7.80 18.38 1.22
CA ALA A 165 -8.17 17.72 2.48
C ALA A 165 -9.55 18.21 2.95
N ASP A 166 -9.79 19.52 2.91
CA ASP A 166 -11.06 20.12 3.32
C ASP A 166 -12.23 19.66 2.42
N ARG A 167 -12.05 19.67 1.08
CA ARG A 167 -13.10 19.26 0.13
C ARG A 167 -13.32 17.75 0.07
N ALA A 168 -12.26 16.94 0.18
CA ALA A 168 -12.38 15.49 0.10
C ALA A 168 -13.03 14.88 1.34
N GLY A 169 -13.17 15.64 2.43
CA GLY A 169 -13.80 15.19 3.67
C GLY A 169 -13.14 13.93 4.23
N GLY A 170 -11.83 13.79 4.01
CA GLY A 170 -11.13 12.57 4.36
C GLY A 170 -11.07 12.37 5.87
N ARG A 171 -10.71 11.15 6.23
CA ARG A 171 -11.04 10.57 7.52
C ARG A 171 -9.79 9.96 8.12
N ASN A 172 -9.53 10.24 9.38
CA ASN A 172 -8.55 9.49 10.15
C ASN A 172 -9.26 8.29 10.77
N LEU A 173 -8.76 7.08 10.54
CA LEU A 173 -9.42 5.86 11.02
C LEU A 173 -9.44 5.77 12.54
N LEU A 174 -8.44 6.32 13.22
CA LEU A 174 -8.45 6.43 14.67
C LEU A 174 -9.55 7.38 15.15
N GLN A 175 -9.87 8.44 14.40
CA GLN A 175 -11.02 9.30 14.74
C GLN A 175 -12.34 8.54 14.62
N ILE A 176 -12.51 7.70 13.59
CA ILE A 176 -13.70 6.85 13.46
C ILE A 176 -13.78 5.86 14.63
N LEU A 177 -12.67 5.19 14.97
CA LEU A 177 -12.61 4.20 16.05
C LEU A 177 -12.83 4.81 17.44
N LEU A 178 -12.42 6.06 17.64
CA LEU A 178 -12.49 6.77 18.91
C LEU A 178 -13.64 7.79 18.96
N GLY A 179 -14.49 7.84 17.93
CA GLY A 179 -15.59 8.79 17.83
C GLY A 179 -16.68 8.61 18.88
N TRP A 180 -16.68 7.48 19.60
CA TRP A 180 -17.54 7.23 20.76
C TRP A 180 -17.08 7.97 22.02
N LEU A 181 -15.84 8.49 22.06
CA LEU A 181 -15.36 9.29 23.19
C LEU A 181 -16.01 10.68 23.21
N PRO A 182 -16.11 11.34 24.38
CA PRO A 182 -16.53 12.73 24.47
C PRO A 182 -15.63 13.65 23.63
N ALA A 183 -16.20 14.68 22.99
CA ALA A 183 -15.49 15.56 22.04
C ALA A 183 -14.18 16.16 22.59
N GLY A 184 -14.14 16.54 23.87
CA GLY A 184 -12.93 17.07 24.52
C GLY A 184 -11.79 16.06 24.68
N LEU A 185 -12.08 14.75 24.63
CA LEU A 185 -11.10 13.67 24.73
C LEU A 185 -10.71 13.07 23.38
N GLN A 186 -11.55 13.21 22.34
CA GLN A 186 -11.29 12.58 21.03
C GLN A 186 -9.94 13.01 20.42
N SER A 187 -9.72 14.33 20.26
CA SER A 187 -8.49 14.86 19.64
C SER A 187 -7.20 14.45 20.38
N PRO A 188 -7.09 14.63 21.73
CA PRO A 188 -5.89 14.21 22.44
C PRO A 188 -5.70 12.69 22.41
N THR A 189 -6.77 11.88 22.50
CA THR A 189 -6.64 10.42 22.44
C THR A 189 -6.22 9.93 21.05
N VAL A 190 -6.78 10.50 19.97
CA VAL A 190 -6.36 10.20 18.58
C VAL A 190 -4.89 10.56 18.38
N THR A 191 -4.47 11.72 18.87
CA THR A 191 -3.07 12.17 18.78
C THR A 191 -2.15 11.21 19.52
N LEU A 192 -2.49 10.87 20.76
CA LEU A 192 -1.71 9.93 21.57
C LEU A 192 -1.62 8.54 20.92
N ALA A 193 -2.74 8.00 20.42
CA ALA A 193 -2.78 6.73 19.73
C ALA A 193 -1.95 6.75 18.43
N SER A 194 -2.00 7.85 17.68
CA SER A 194 -1.19 8.04 16.47
C SER A 194 0.30 8.05 16.80
N LEU A 195 0.70 8.82 17.82
CA LEU A 195 2.08 8.86 18.29
C LEU A 195 2.55 7.50 18.79
N LEU A 196 1.72 6.77 19.55
CA LEU A 196 2.05 5.44 20.01
C LEU A 196 2.27 4.46 18.85
N LEU A 197 1.40 4.46 17.84
CA LEU A 197 1.57 3.61 16.65
C LEU A 197 2.84 3.96 15.86
N LEU A 198 3.16 5.25 15.73
CA LEU A 198 4.40 5.70 15.10
C LEU A 198 5.63 5.28 15.91
N LEU A 199 5.61 5.44 17.23
CA LEU A 199 6.69 4.99 18.11
C LEU A 199 6.87 3.47 18.07
N LEU A 200 5.77 2.71 18.03
CA LEU A 200 5.82 1.26 17.85
C LEU A 200 6.42 0.89 16.49
N PHE A 201 6.04 1.56 15.40
CA PHE A 201 6.68 1.37 14.10
C PHE A 201 8.19 1.64 14.17
N LEU A 202 8.60 2.80 14.69
CA LEU A 202 10.00 3.18 14.84
C LEU A 202 10.77 2.16 15.69
N TYR A 203 10.17 1.69 16.79
CA TYR A 203 10.74 0.63 17.61
C TYR A 203 10.97 -0.64 16.79
N GLN A 204 9.99 -1.08 15.99
CA GLN A 204 10.10 -2.30 15.20
C GLN A 204 11.18 -2.20 14.11
N ILE A 205 11.39 -1.01 13.54
CA ILE A 205 12.41 -0.76 12.53
C ILE A 205 13.75 -0.24 13.08
N ARG A 206 13.95 -0.23 14.41
CA ARG A 206 15.15 0.35 15.04
C ARG A 206 16.44 -0.41 14.71
N GLN A 207 16.35 -1.73 14.46
CA GLN A 207 17.55 -2.57 14.34
C GLN A 207 18.45 -2.17 13.16
N PRO A 208 17.93 -2.00 11.92
CA PRO A 208 18.75 -1.52 10.80
C PRO A 208 19.34 -0.12 11.04
N ALA A 209 18.58 0.77 11.69
CA ALA A 209 19.05 2.12 12.02
C ALA A 209 20.20 2.10 13.03
N LEU A 210 20.08 1.32 14.11
CA LEU A 210 21.14 1.16 15.10
C LEU A 210 22.38 0.48 14.52
N ALA A 211 22.21 -0.52 13.67
CA ALA A 211 23.32 -1.19 13.00
C ALA A 211 24.10 -0.24 12.07
N LEU A 212 23.41 0.65 11.34
CA LEU A 212 24.04 1.71 10.55
C LEU A 212 24.83 2.70 11.43
N LEU A 213 24.26 3.14 12.56
CA LEU A 213 24.93 4.04 13.50
C LEU A 213 26.19 3.41 14.11
N ARG A 214 26.13 2.11 14.41
CA ARG A 214 27.26 1.34 14.95
C ARG A 214 28.28 0.92 13.88
N ARG A 215 28.02 1.23 12.61
CA ARG A 215 28.83 0.79 11.45
C ARG A 215 29.00 -0.73 11.39
N GLU A 216 28.01 -1.47 11.87
CA GLU A 216 28.01 -2.92 11.81
C GLU A 216 27.98 -3.37 10.33
N PRO A 217 28.79 -4.36 9.93
CA PRO A 217 28.68 -4.93 8.60
C PRO A 217 27.30 -5.59 8.43
N PRO A 218 26.68 -5.50 7.25
CA PRO A 218 25.40 -6.18 7.01
C PRO A 218 25.57 -7.68 7.19
N ALA A 219 24.60 -8.32 7.85
CA ALA A 219 24.61 -9.76 8.06
C ALA A 219 24.72 -10.53 6.72
N ALA A 220 25.46 -11.64 6.72
CA ALA A 220 25.68 -12.46 5.53
C ALA A 220 24.37 -12.92 4.87
N THR A 221 23.39 -13.31 5.69
CA THR A 221 22.03 -13.62 5.27
C THR A 221 21.09 -12.43 5.50
N GLU A 222 20.15 -12.24 4.58
CA GLU A 222 19.10 -11.22 4.73
C GLU A 222 18.11 -11.66 5.82
N PRO A 223 17.85 -10.83 6.85
CA PRO A 223 16.78 -11.12 7.79
C PRO A 223 15.43 -10.80 7.13
N GLU A 224 14.97 -11.69 6.24
CA GLU A 224 13.74 -11.55 5.44
C GLU A 224 12.52 -11.21 6.31
N GLN A 225 12.46 -11.75 7.52
CA GLN A 225 11.41 -11.42 8.49
C GLN A 225 11.39 -9.95 8.87
N LEU A 226 12.56 -9.36 9.17
CA LEU A 226 12.69 -7.95 9.56
C LEU A 226 12.29 -7.04 8.39
N PHE A 227 12.70 -7.40 7.16
CA PHE A 227 12.31 -6.69 5.94
C PHE A 227 10.78 -6.57 5.80
N TRP A 228 10.11 -7.73 5.81
CA TRP A 228 8.65 -7.79 5.64
C TRP A 228 7.91 -7.19 6.83
N GLN A 229 8.43 -7.34 8.04
CA GLN A 229 7.84 -6.73 9.24
C GLN A 229 7.78 -5.21 9.10
N GLY A 230 8.87 -4.56 8.68
CA GLY A 230 8.86 -3.11 8.46
C GLY A 230 7.92 -2.69 7.33
N ILE A 231 7.80 -3.48 6.25
CA ILE A 231 6.81 -3.23 5.18
C ILE A 231 5.39 -3.29 5.74
N PHE A 232 5.05 -4.32 6.51
CA PHE A 232 3.70 -4.49 7.03
C PHE A 232 3.34 -3.41 8.05
N TRP A 233 4.25 -3.06 8.97
CA TRP A 233 4.02 -1.95 9.88
C TRP A 233 3.84 -0.63 9.14
N ALA A 234 4.70 -0.34 8.15
CA ALA A 234 4.59 0.88 7.36
C ALA A 234 3.22 0.97 6.68
N ILE A 235 2.74 -0.11 6.06
CA ILE A 235 1.43 -0.14 5.39
C ILE A 235 0.28 0.00 6.41
N VAL A 236 0.31 -0.76 7.51
CA VAL A 236 -0.76 -0.75 8.53
C VAL A 236 -0.86 0.61 9.22
N VAL A 237 0.27 1.18 9.65
CA VAL A 237 0.29 2.50 10.30
C VAL A 237 -0.10 3.60 9.30
N THR A 238 0.32 3.49 8.04
CA THR A 238 -0.11 4.42 6.98
C THR A 238 -1.61 4.31 6.68
N ALA A 239 -2.23 3.14 6.88
CA ALA A 239 -3.68 3.00 6.74
C ALA A 239 -4.46 3.56 7.94
N LEU A 240 -3.89 3.48 9.15
CA LEU A 240 -4.57 3.87 10.40
C LEU A 240 -4.39 5.34 10.79
N VAL A 241 -3.19 5.90 10.60
CA VAL A 241 -2.81 7.20 11.18
C VAL A 241 -3.01 8.36 10.19
N PRO A 242 -2.43 8.34 8.98
CA PRO A 242 -2.72 9.36 7.97
C PRO A 242 -4.18 9.43 7.56
N PHE A 243 -4.56 10.62 7.13
CA PHE A 243 -5.86 10.93 6.53
C PHE A 243 -6.14 10.09 5.27
N GLN A 244 -7.32 9.49 5.21
CA GLN A 244 -7.79 8.66 4.10
C GLN A 244 -8.96 9.32 3.37
N THR A 245 -8.83 9.47 2.06
CA THR A 245 -9.87 10.07 1.19
C THR A 245 -10.84 9.05 0.59
N GLY A 246 -10.61 7.75 0.80
CA GLY A 246 -11.42 6.70 0.21
C GLY A 246 -10.88 5.32 0.54
N THR A 247 -11.77 4.33 0.60
CA THR A 247 -11.41 2.92 0.80
C THR A 247 -10.47 2.38 -0.28
N THR A 248 -10.40 3.03 -1.44
CA THR A 248 -9.41 2.71 -2.50
C THR A 248 -7.96 2.85 -2.03
N ASN A 249 -7.68 3.64 -1.00
CA ASN A 249 -6.34 3.78 -0.43
C ASN A 249 -5.87 2.53 0.35
N GLN A 250 -6.78 1.59 0.59
CA GLN A 250 -6.50 0.36 1.33
C GLN A 250 -5.94 -0.78 0.46
N THR A 251 -5.72 -0.55 -0.85
CA THR A 251 -5.21 -1.59 -1.77
C THR A 251 -3.87 -2.15 -1.35
N LEU A 252 -3.01 -1.36 -0.71
CA LEU A 252 -1.70 -1.84 -0.22
C LEU A 252 -1.83 -2.89 0.89
N LEU A 253 -2.96 -2.98 1.60
CA LEU A 253 -3.21 -4.04 2.58
C LEU A 253 -3.31 -5.43 1.96
N LEU A 254 -3.44 -5.51 0.63
CA LEU A 254 -3.35 -6.78 -0.08
C LEU A 254 -1.96 -7.43 0.08
N ILE A 255 -0.89 -6.64 0.27
CA ILE A 255 0.47 -7.14 0.49
C ILE A 255 0.55 -7.97 1.78
N PRO A 256 0.32 -7.42 2.99
CA PRO A 256 0.36 -8.20 4.22
C PRO A 256 -0.68 -9.33 4.22
N PHE A 257 -1.86 -9.12 3.64
CA PHE A 257 -2.90 -10.15 3.54
C PHE A 257 -2.42 -11.38 2.75
N MET A 258 -1.82 -11.17 1.58
CA MET A 258 -1.30 -12.26 0.74
C MET A 258 -0.08 -12.95 1.35
N MET A 259 0.81 -12.20 2.00
CA MET A 259 1.95 -12.80 2.70
C MET A 259 1.48 -13.69 3.86
N TRP A 260 0.48 -13.23 4.64
CA TRP A 260 -0.14 -14.03 5.69
C TRP A 260 -0.78 -15.30 5.13
N GLY A 261 -1.53 -15.20 4.03
CA GLY A 261 -2.07 -16.36 3.31
C GLY A 261 -1.00 -17.38 2.93
N GLY A 262 0.13 -16.91 2.37
CA GLY A 262 1.28 -17.76 2.06
C GLY A 262 1.84 -18.51 3.26
N ALA A 263 1.96 -17.86 4.43
CA ALA A 263 2.40 -18.56 5.64
C ALA A 263 1.35 -19.54 6.18
N LEU A 264 0.07 -19.19 6.17
CA LEU A 264 -0.99 -20.11 6.59
C LEU A 264 -0.99 -21.37 5.73
N VAL A 265 -0.82 -21.24 4.42
CA VAL A 265 -0.75 -22.39 3.51
C VAL A 265 0.47 -23.25 3.81
N ARG A 266 1.66 -22.64 4.00
CA ARG A 266 2.86 -23.40 4.38
C ARG A 266 2.71 -24.12 5.72
N ALA A 267 1.93 -23.55 6.64
CA ALA A 267 1.60 -24.16 7.93
C ALA A 267 0.47 -25.20 7.85
N GLY A 268 -0.01 -25.58 6.65
CA GLY A 268 -1.12 -26.52 6.48
C GLY A 268 -2.51 -25.96 6.83
N LYS A 269 -2.61 -24.65 7.10
CA LYS A 269 -3.83 -23.94 7.53
C LYS A 269 -4.41 -23.06 6.41
N GLY A 270 -4.20 -23.43 5.15
CA GLY A 270 -4.67 -22.66 3.99
C GLY A 270 -6.19 -22.43 3.97
N TYR A 271 -6.98 -23.31 4.59
CA TYR A 271 -8.43 -23.14 4.73
C TYR A 271 -8.80 -21.87 5.51
N LEU A 272 -8.00 -21.46 6.52
CA LEU A 272 -8.24 -20.22 7.27
C LEU A 272 -8.07 -18.99 6.38
N PHE A 273 -7.10 -19.01 5.46
CA PHE A 273 -6.94 -17.93 4.49
C PHE A 273 -8.17 -17.82 3.59
N TRP A 274 -8.66 -18.94 3.06
CA TRP A 274 -9.83 -18.94 2.19
C TRP A 274 -11.10 -18.53 2.92
N LEU A 275 -11.29 -18.98 4.17
CA LEU A 275 -12.41 -18.55 5.01
C LEU A 275 -12.35 -17.05 5.29
N ALA A 276 -11.19 -16.51 5.66
CA ALA A 276 -11.00 -15.09 5.88
C ALA A 276 -11.21 -14.28 4.58
N SER A 277 -10.70 -14.78 3.45
CA SER A 277 -10.86 -14.17 2.13
C SER A 277 -12.33 -14.11 1.69
N PHE A 278 -13.06 -15.21 1.85
CA PHE A 278 -14.49 -15.27 1.54
C PHE A 278 -15.29 -14.36 2.48
N GLY A 279 -15.00 -14.41 3.79
CA GLY A 279 -15.62 -13.55 4.79
C GLY A 279 -15.38 -12.07 4.51
N LEU A 280 -14.18 -11.68 4.07
CA LEU A 280 -13.87 -10.31 3.67
C LEU A 280 -14.57 -9.91 2.37
N ALA A 281 -14.52 -10.76 1.34
CA ALA A 281 -15.16 -10.49 0.07
C ALA A 281 -16.67 -10.27 0.27
N VAL A 282 -17.37 -11.24 0.88
CA VAL A 282 -18.80 -11.13 1.10
C VAL A 282 -19.13 -10.06 2.15
N GLY A 283 -18.42 -10.06 3.28
CA GLY A 283 -18.69 -9.18 4.42
C GLY A 283 -18.53 -7.70 4.10
N LEU A 284 -17.51 -7.30 3.32
CA LEU A 284 -17.33 -5.91 2.93
C LEU A 284 -18.43 -5.44 1.97
N TRP A 285 -18.84 -6.28 1.02
CA TRP A 285 -19.95 -5.92 0.12
C TRP A 285 -21.29 -5.85 0.85
N LEU A 286 -21.55 -6.74 1.80
CA LEU A 286 -22.74 -6.66 2.66
C LEU A 286 -22.72 -5.40 3.53
N LEU A 287 -21.58 -5.11 4.18
CA LEU A 287 -21.42 -3.89 4.98
C LEU A 287 -21.64 -2.65 4.13
N PHE A 288 -21.08 -2.59 2.92
CA PHE A 288 -21.29 -1.50 1.98
C PHE A 288 -22.78 -1.34 1.67
N ARG A 289 -23.46 -2.41 1.28
CA ARG A 289 -24.89 -2.38 0.93
C ARG A 289 -25.77 -1.88 2.08
N VAL A 290 -25.54 -2.37 3.29
CA VAL A 290 -26.36 -2.04 4.48
C VAL A 290 -26.08 -0.63 4.98
N THR A 291 -24.86 -0.11 4.77
CA THR A 291 -24.46 1.19 5.28
C THR A 291 -24.45 2.30 4.22
N LEU A 292 -24.77 1.96 2.96
CA LEU A 292 -24.87 2.92 1.87
C LEU A 292 -25.95 3.97 2.17
N ARG A 293 -25.57 5.25 2.17
CA ARG A 293 -26.49 6.37 2.34
C ARG A 293 -26.36 7.31 1.15
N GLY A 294 -27.38 7.36 0.31
CA GLY A 294 -27.33 8.08 -0.97
C GLY A 294 -26.20 7.54 -1.86
N ALA A 295 -25.34 8.43 -2.35
CA ALA A 295 -24.19 8.07 -3.19
C ALA A 295 -22.86 7.93 -2.40
N ALA A 296 -22.89 8.03 -1.07
CA ALA A 296 -21.68 8.07 -0.24
C ALA A 296 -21.43 6.75 0.51
N GLU A 297 -20.17 6.31 0.53
CA GLU A 297 -19.75 5.15 1.33
C GLU A 297 -19.67 5.52 2.83
N SER A 298 -20.14 4.60 3.68
CA SER A 298 -20.08 4.77 5.13
C SER A 298 -18.65 4.77 5.67
N GLU A 299 -18.44 5.49 6.76
CA GLU A 299 -17.19 5.50 7.55
C GLU A 299 -16.79 4.12 8.04
N LEU A 300 -17.78 3.28 8.33
CA LEU A 300 -17.55 1.92 8.80
C LEU A 300 -16.80 1.06 7.78
N MET A 301 -16.87 1.39 6.48
CA MET A 301 -16.15 0.67 5.43
C MET A 301 -14.63 0.76 5.56
N PHE A 302 -14.12 1.75 6.28
CA PHE A 302 -12.68 1.96 6.44
C PHE A 302 -12.07 1.05 7.51
N LEU A 303 -12.86 0.47 8.41
CA LEU A 303 -12.36 -0.22 9.60
C LEU A 303 -11.91 -1.68 9.38
N PRO A 304 -12.65 -2.54 8.66
CA PRO A 304 -12.42 -3.99 8.75
C PRO A 304 -11.03 -4.42 8.27
N LEU A 305 -10.55 -3.87 7.15
CA LEU A 305 -9.28 -4.29 6.54
C LEU A 305 -8.05 -3.85 7.35
N PRO A 306 -7.90 -2.57 7.75
CA PRO A 306 -6.77 -2.16 8.59
C PRO A 306 -6.74 -2.89 9.94
N LEU A 307 -7.89 -3.12 10.57
CA LEU A 307 -7.97 -3.88 11.82
C LEU A 307 -7.57 -5.34 11.62
N LEU A 308 -8.05 -6.00 10.57
CA LEU A 308 -7.64 -7.35 10.24
C LEU A 308 -6.13 -7.42 9.94
N ALA A 309 -5.60 -6.45 9.19
CA ALA A 309 -4.17 -6.40 8.89
C ALA A 309 -3.32 -6.17 10.15
N ALA A 310 -3.77 -5.32 11.08
CA ALA A 310 -3.12 -5.13 12.37
C ALA A 310 -3.15 -6.41 13.23
N ALA A 311 -4.28 -7.12 13.27
CA ALA A 311 -4.38 -8.40 13.97
C ALA A 311 -3.47 -9.47 13.30
N GLY A 312 -3.49 -9.54 11.97
CA GLY A 312 -2.64 -10.42 11.18
C GLY A 312 -1.15 -10.15 11.38
N LEU A 313 -0.76 -8.89 11.54
CA LEU A 313 0.61 -8.48 11.86
C LEU A 313 1.09 -9.03 13.21
N VAL A 314 0.26 -8.93 14.25
CA VAL A 314 0.55 -9.49 15.58
C VAL A 314 0.65 -11.02 15.51
N PHE A 315 -0.26 -11.66 14.78
CA PHE A 315 -0.24 -13.11 14.57
C PHE A 315 1.02 -13.58 13.81
N TRP A 316 1.37 -12.87 12.72
CA TRP A 316 2.56 -13.15 11.92
C TRP A 316 3.84 -13.12 12.76
N GLN A 317 3.98 -12.08 13.60
CA GLN A 317 5.13 -11.95 14.49
C GLN A 317 5.26 -13.13 15.46
N ARG A 318 4.14 -13.72 15.91
CA ARG A 318 4.16 -14.87 16.83
C ARG A 318 4.43 -16.21 16.14
N THR A 319 4.04 -16.34 14.89
CA THR A 319 4.07 -17.62 14.16
C THR A 319 5.29 -17.79 13.27
N VAL A 320 5.86 -16.70 12.75
CA VAL A 320 7.05 -16.72 11.89
C VAL A 320 8.34 -16.45 12.67
N ALA A 321 8.25 -15.93 13.91
CA ALA A 321 9.40 -15.84 14.82
C ALA A 321 9.76 -17.18 15.51
N ARG A 322 9.13 -18.29 15.12
CA ARG A 322 9.45 -19.65 15.54
C ARG A 322 9.79 -20.47 14.32
#